data_AF-A0A921BGM2-F1
#
_entry.id   AF-A0A921BGM2-F1
#
_cell.length_a   1.000
_cell.length_b   1.000
_cell.length_c   1.000
_cell.angle_alpha   90.00
_cell.angle_beta   90.00
_cell.angle_gamma   90.00
#
_symmetry.space_group_name_H-M   'P 1'
#
loop_
_entity.id
_entity.type
_entity.pdbx_description
1 polymer ?
#
loop_
_entity_poly.entity_id
_entity_poly.type
_entity_poly.pdbx_seq_one_letter_code
_entity_poly.pdbx_strand_id
1 'polypeptide(L)'
;MAHMEALSLFKTNDDIPDEAIDPEYLINNVWIVGSPDDVTEQIRELYKQVGGFGVLLAMGHEWDPRESGENSMKLLANKVLPSLSDLN
;
A
#
# COMPACT_ATOMS: atom_id res chain seq x y z
N MET A 1 1.13 9.24 26.69
CA MET A 1 1.12 8.54 25.39
C MET A 1 0.83 7.09 25.70
N ALA A 2 -0.28 6.53 25.21
CA ALA A 2 -0.54 5.11 25.37
C ALA A 2 0.59 4.31 24.68
N HIS A 3 1.01 3.21 25.28
CA HIS A 3 1.87 2.25 24.59
C HIS A 3 1.09 1.76 23.36
N MET A 4 1.56 2.16 22.18
CA MET A 4 1.01 1.69 20.93
C MET A 4 1.75 0.39 20.61
N GLU A 5 1.10 -0.74 20.81
CA GLU A 5 1.63 -2.03 20.38
C GLU A 5 1.73 -2.01 18.85
N ALA A 6 2.93 -2.18 18.29
CA ALA A 6 3.21 -1.85 16.89
C ALA A 6 2.28 -2.55 15.88
N LEU A 7 1.77 -3.74 16.24
CA LEU A 7 0.84 -4.51 15.39
C LEU A 7 -0.57 -3.93 15.34
N SER A 8 -1.00 -3.16 16.33
CA SER A 8 -2.35 -2.59 16.37
C SER A 8 -2.60 -1.62 15.20
N LEU A 9 -1.54 -1.07 14.60
CA LEU A 9 -1.62 -0.21 13.41
C LEU A 9 -2.09 -0.93 12.15
N PHE A 10 -1.96 -2.26 12.10
CA PHE A 10 -2.30 -3.07 10.93
C PHE A 10 -3.66 -3.76 11.05
N LYS A 11 -4.25 -3.75 12.25
CA LYS A 11 -5.51 -4.41 12.53
C LYS A 11 -6.67 -3.58 12.01
N THR A 12 -7.57 -4.20 11.25
CA THR A 12 -8.81 -3.53 10.81
C THR A 12 -9.83 -3.40 11.95
N ASN A 13 -9.66 -4.17 13.04
CA ASN A 13 -10.36 -4.03 14.31
C ASN A 13 -9.57 -4.70 15.47
N ASP A 14 -9.92 -4.36 16.71
CA ASP A 14 -9.19 -4.81 17.90
C ASP A 14 -9.33 -6.30 18.23
N ASP A 15 -10.31 -7.00 17.63
CA ASP A 15 -10.56 -8.43 17.90
C ASP A 15 -9.59 -9.36 17.14
N ILE A 16 -8.80 -8.81 16.21
CA ILE A 16 -7.82 -9.59 15.44
C ILE A 16 -6.64 -9.96 16.34
N PRO A 17 -6.32 -11.25 16.52
CA PRO A 17 -5.15 -11.66 17.31
C PRO A 17 -3.85 -11.29 16.59
N ASP A 18 -2.79 -11.00 17.34
CA ASP A 18 -1.49 -10.61 16.77
C ASP A 18 -0.91 -11.68 15.85
N GLU A 19 -1.18 -12.96 16.15
CA GLU A 19 -0.73 -14.11 15.38
C GLU A 19 -1.38 -14.19 13.99
N ALA A 20 -2.51 -13.51 13.77
CA ALA A 20 -3.14 -13.44 12.46
C ALA A 20 -2.52 -12.38 11.54
N ILE A 21 -1.61 -11.54 12.06
CA ILE A 21 -0.92 -10.52 11.26
C ILE A 21 0.28 -11.16 10.55
N ASP A 22 0.00 -11.84 9.45
CA ASP A 22 0.98 -12.46 8.57
C ASP A 22 1.06 -11.71 7.20
N PRO A 23 2.00 -12.06 6.31
CA PRO A 23 2.11 -11.40 5.01
C PRO A 23 0.83 -11.48 4.16
N GLU A 24 0.06 -12.57 4.24
CA GLU A 24 -1.18 -12.73 3.49
C GLU A 24 -2.25 -11.77 4.01
N TYR A 25 -2.36 -11.63 5.32
CA TYR A 25 -3.22 -10.62 5.94
C TYR A 25 -2.81 -9.21 5.52
N LEU A 26 -1.52 -8.88 5.53
CA LEU A 26 -1.03 -7.54 5.15
C LEU A 26 -1.30 -7.23 3.67
N ILE A 27 -1.11 -8.20 2.76
CA ILE A 27 -1.43 -8.05 1.34
C ILE A 27 -2.92 -7.76 1.14
N ASN A 28 -3.79 -8.47 1.88
CA ASN A 28 -5.24 -8.36 1.68
C ASN A 28 -5.87 -7.14 2.35
N ASN A 29 -5.21 -6.53 3.35
CA ASN A 29 -5.84 -5.52 4.21
C ASN A 29 -5.06 -4.19 4.33
N VAL A 30 -3.76 -4.16 4.03
CA VAL A 30 -2.89 -3.02 4.35
C VAL A 30 -2.08 -2.54 3.16
N TRP A 31 -1.36 -3.44 2.50
CA TRP A 31 -0.40 -3.07 1.45
C TRP A 31 -1.09 -2.86 0.10
N ILE A 32 -0.54 -1.93 -0.67
CA ILE A 32 -0.89 -1.74 -2.07
C ILE A 32 0.09 -2.57 -2.91
N VAL A 33 -0.30 -3.78 -3.27
CA VAL A 33 0.55 -4.76 -3.95
C VAL A 33 -0.24 -5.46 -5.07
N GLY A 34 0.43 -5.78 -6.17
CA GLY A 34 -0.15 -6.54 -7.27
C GLY A 34 0.46 -6.17 -8.62
N SER A 35 -0.27 -6.46 -9.70
CA SER A 35 0.02 -5.94 -11.02
C SER A 35 -0.20 -4.41 -11.09
N PRO A 36 0.26 -3.72 -12.14
CA PRO A 36 -0.04 -2.30 -12.32
C PRO A 36 -1.54 -1.97 -12.30
N ASP A 37 -2.39 -2.88 -12.81
CA ASP A 37 -3.84 -2.69 -12.82
C ASP A 37 -4.43 -2.83 -11.40
N ASP A 38 -4.00 -3.86 -10.66
CA ASP A 38 -4.42 -4.06 -9.27
C ASP A 38 -4.04 -2.88 -8.38
N VAL A 39 -2.80 -2.38 -8.54
CA VAL A 39 -2.30 -1.25 -7.77
C VAL A 39 -3.02 0.05 -8.14
N THR A 40 -3.35 0.25 -9.42
CA THR A 40 -4.13 1.40 -9.87
C THR A 40 -5.52 1.41 -9.21
N GLU A 41 -6.20 0.27 -9.19
CA GLU A 41 -7.54 0.16 -8.58
C GLU A 41 -7.50 0.37 -7.06
N GLN A 42 -6.53 -0.24 -6.37
CA GLN A 42 -6.35 -0.05 -4.93
C GLN A 42 -6.09 1.42 -4.57
N ILE A 43 -5.29 2.13 -5.36
CA ILE A 43 -5.04 3.57 -5.16
C ILE A 43 -6.32 4.39 -5.39
N ARG A 44 -7.12 4.07 -6.42
CA ARG A 44 -8.41 4.75 -6.67
C ARG A 44 -9.38 4.55 -5.53
N GLU A 45 -9.50 3.32 -5.05
CA GLU A 45 -10.39 3.00 -3.93
C GLU A 45 -9.92 3.72 -2.66
N LEU A 46 -8.62 3.72 -2.36
CA LEU A 46 -8.06 4.50 -1.25
C LEU A 46 -8.37 6.00 -1.40
N TYR A 47 -8.11 6.57 -2.58
CA TYR A 47 -8.38 7.98 -2.87
C TYR A 47 -9.85 8.32 -2.61
N LYS A 48 -10.78 7.47 -3.06
CA LYS A 48 -12.22 7.64 -2.80
C LYS A 48 -12.58 7.52 -1.32
N GLN A 49 -12.02 6.52 -0.62
CA GLN A 49 -12.32 6.27 0.81
C GLN A 49 -11.91 7.43 1.70
N VAL A 50 -10.77 8.06 1.42
CA VAL A 50 -10.24 9.17 2.24
C VAL A 50 -10.67 10.56 1.76
N GLY A 51 -11.41 10.64 0.65
CA GLY A 51 -11.87 11.92 0.07
C GLY A 51 -10.80 12.67 -0.74
N GLY A 52 -9.76 11.95 -1.19
CA GLY A 52 -8.69 12.46 -2.03
C GLY A 52 -7.38 12.76 -1.30
N PHE A 53 -6.28 12.79 -2.05
CA PHE A 53 -4.96 13.23 -1.60
C PHE A 53 -4.14 13.74 -2.78
N GLY A 54 -3.26 14.74 -2.54
CA GLY A 54 -2.46 15.34 -3.61
C GLY A 54 -1.14 14.63 -3.91
N VAL A 55 -0.63 13.81 -2.98
CA VAL A 55 0.67 13.15 -3.13
C VAL A 55 0.60 11.73 -2.58
N LEU A 56 1.03 10.76 -3.40
CA LEU A 56 1.31 9.39 -2.96
C LEU A 56 2.78 9.27 -2.55
N LEU A 57 3.03 9.06 -1.25
CA LEU A 57 4.37 8.80 -0.73
C LEU A 57 4.67 7.30 -0.79
N ALA A 58 5.42 6.86 -1.79
CA ALA A 58 5.87 5.47 -1.89
C ALA A 58 7.03 5.21 -0.90
N MET A 59 6.82 4.27 0.03
CA MET A 59 7.86 3.85 0.97
C MET A 59 8.78 2.83 0.30
N GLY A 60 10.07 3.16 0.18
CA GLY A 60 11.10 2.26 -0.29
C GLY A 60 11.88 1.64 0.86
N HIS A 61 11.88 0.31 0.97
CA HIS A 61 12.77 -0.43 1.84
C HIS A 61 14.06 -0.83 1.09
N GLU A 62 15.05 -1.37 1.81
CA GLU A 62 16.23 -1.98 1.18
C GLU A 62 15.81 -3.28 0.48
N TRP A 63 15.54 -3.21 -0.83
CA TRP A 63 15.10 -4.35 -1.62
C TRP A 63 16.29 -5.26 -1.98
N ASP A 64 16.12 -6.56 -1.75
CA ASP A 64 17.03 -7.61 -2.21
C ASP A 64 16.23 -8.68 -2.98
N PRO A 65 16.44 -8.85 -4.30
CA PRO A 65 17.41 -8.13 -5.13
C PRO A 65 16.96 -6.71 -5.46
N ARG A 66 17.94 -5.79 -5.53
CA ARG A 66 17.72 -4.36 -5.85
C ARG A 66 16.88 -4.14 -7.12
N GLU A 67 17.08 -4.98 -8.14
CA GLU A 67 16.37 -4.88 -9.42
C GLU A 67 14.85 -4.98 -9.26
N SER A 68 14.36 -5.78 -8.30
CA SER A 68 12.92 -5.91 -8.04
C SER A 68 12.32 -4.58 -7.55
N GLY A 69 12.99 -3.91 -6.62
CA GLY A 69 12.58 -2.59 -6.13
C GLY A 69 12.61 -1.53 -7.24
N GLU A 70 13.67 -1.51 -8.04
CA GLU A 70 13.78 -0.59 -9.18
C GLU A 70 12.70 -0.83 -10.24
N ASN A 71 12.40 -2.10 -10.55
CA ASN A 71 11.34 -2.44 -11.49
C ASN A 71 9.96 -2.04 -10.96
N SER A 72 9.68 -2.29 -9.68
CA SER A 72 8.43 -1.86 -9.03
C SER A 72 8.26 -0.33 -9.12
N MET A 73 9.30 0.44 -8.79
CA MET A 73 9.26 1.91 -8.88
C MET A 73 9.11 2.40 -10.33
N LYS A 74 9.72 1.72 -11.31
CA LYS A 74 9.52 2.03 -12.74
C LYS A 74 8.08 1.78 -13.18
N LEU A 75 7.45 0.69 -12.72
CA LEU A 75 6.05 0.40 -13.03
C LEU A 75 5.11 1.42 -12.38
N LEU A 76 5.35 1.77 -11.11
CA LEU A 76 4.60 2.81 -10.42
C LEU A 76 4.67 4.14 -11.20
N ALA A 77 5.87 4.59 -11.54
CA ALA A 77 6.08 5.87 -12.22
C ALA A 77 5.55 5.91 -13.66
N ASN A 78 5.72 4.84 -14.44
CA ASN A 78 5.46 4.86 -15.88
C ASN A 78 4.13 4.20 -16.29
N LYS A 79 3.46 3.46 -15.40
CA LYS A 79 2.21 2.75 -15.70
C LYS A 79 1.08 3.17 -14.77
N VAL A 80 1.31 3.11 -13.46
CA VAL A 80 0.26 3.39 -12.46
C VAL A 80 -0.06 4.87 -12.39
N LEU A 81 0.92 5.74 -12.05
CA LEU A 81 0.65 7.17 -11.85
C LEU A 81 0.03 7.86 -13.08
N PRO A 82 0.45 7.60 -14.34
CA PRO A 82 -0.22 8.17 -15.51
C PRO A 82 -1.70 7.75 -15.63
N SER A 83 -2.03 6.52 -15.21
CA SER A 83 -3.39 5.96 -15.25
C SER A 83 -4.30 6.53 -14.15
N LEU A 84 -3.76 7.39 -13.28
CA LEU A 84 -4.48 8.10 -12.21
C LEU A 84 -4.57 9.61 -12.46
N SER A 85 -4.16 10.08 -13.65
CA SER A 85 -4.08 11.52 -13.97
C SER A 85 -5.43 12.25 -14.04
N ASP A 86 -6.53 11.50 -14.04
CA ASP A 86 -7.90 11.98 -13.93
C ASP A 86 -8.35 12.21 -12.47
N LEU A 87 -7.58 11.76 -11.48
CA LEU A 87 -7.82 12.08 -10.07
C LEU A 87 -7.33 13.52 -9.78
N ASN A 88 -8.21 14.33 -9.19
CA ASN A 88 -8.00 15.77 -8.97
C ASN A 88 -7.10 16.09 -7.77
#